data_AF-A0A6B3GET5-F1
#
_entry.id   AF-A0A6B3GET5-F1
#
_cell.length_a   1.000
_cell.length_b   1.000
_cell.length_c   1.000
_cell.angle_alpha   90.00
_cell.angle_beta   90.00
_cell.angle_gamma   90.00
#
_symmetry.space_group_name_H-M   'P 1'
#
loop_
_entity.id
_entity.type
_entity.pdbx_description
1 polymer ?
#
loop_
_entity_poly.entity_id
_entity_poly.type
_entity_poly.pdbx_seq_one_letter_code
_entity_poly.pdbx_strand_id
1 'polypeptide(L)'
;GAADEGWCHGRAGIALALADSPAALADHRLAAWLTATARLLRGAGPRPDDSLCHGEAGLLELLGHGALAGARAGLVHRTGALLASVEDGGPGCGTPDHVPHAGLLTGLAGIGHGLLRAGFPDRVPSVLLLDLPTLTAAPDHHP
;
A
#
# COMPACT_ATOMS: atom_id res chain seq x y z
N GLY A 1 3.87 -17.85 -9.41
CA GLY A 1 2.98 -18.08 -8.24
C GLY A 1 2.81 -16.77 -7.50
N ALA A 2 1.85 -16.66 -6.58
CA ALA A 2 1.46 -15.40 -5.90
C ALA A 2 2.61 -14.60 -5.23
N ALA A 3 3.81 -15.20 -5.07
CA ALA A 3 5.02 -14.55 -4.57
C ALA A 3 5.63 -13.48 -5.49
N ASP A 4 5.18 -13.33 -6.75
CA ASP A 4 5.85 -12.49 -7.77
C ASP A 4 5.17 -11.12 -8.00
N GLU A 5 4.31 -10.70 -7.07
CA GLU A 5 3.53 -9.48 -7.18
C GLU A 5 3.63 -8.57 -5.93
N GLY A 6 4.57 -8.83 -5.03
CA GLY A 6 4.76 -8.04 -3.81
C GLY A 6 5.41 -6.68 -4.06
N TRP A 7 5.49 -5.85 -3.02
CA TRP A 7 6.31 -4.64 -3.05
C TRP A 7 7.79 -5.00 -3.06
N CYS A 8 8.20 -5.95 -2.22
CA CYS A 8 9.60 -6.34 -2.09
C CYS A 8 10.17 -7.05 -3.32
N HIS A 9 9.36 -7.86 -4.00
CA HIS A 9 9.69 -8.55 -5.25
C HIS A 9 8.41 -8.69 -6.07
N GLY A 10 8.30 -7.90 -7.14
CA GLY A 10 7.21 -8.06 -8.09
C GLY A 10 6.66 -6.78 -8.70
N ARG A 11 5.55 -6.96 -9.43
CA ARG A 11 4.91 -5.90 -10.21
C ARG A 11 4.40 -4.74 -9.35
N ALA A 12 3.99 -4.98 -8.10
CA ALA A 12 3.46 -3.93 -7.24
C ALA A 12 4.54 -2.91 -6.83
N GLY A 13 5.73 -3.37 -6.44
CA GLY A 13 6.85 -2.47 -6.10
C GLY A 13 7.32 -1.64 -7.29
N ILE A 14 7.47 -2.27 -8.46
CA ILE A 14 7.85 -1.58 -9.70
C ILE A 14 6.78 -0.55 -10.08
N ALA A 15 5.50 -0.93 -10.04
CA ALA A 15 4.41 -0.02 -10.35
C ALA A 15 4.35 1.17 -9.38
N LEU A 16 4.60 0.95 -8.08
CA LEU A 16 4.60 2.01 -7.08
C LEU A 16 5.74 3.00 -7.35
N ALA A 17 6.95 2.51 -7.63
CA ALA A 17 8.10 3.36 -7.99
C ALA A 17 7.86 4.16 -9.28
N LEU A 18 7.21 3.57 -10.29
CA LEU A 18 6.83 4.30 -11.50
C LEU A 18 5.75 5.35 -11.25
N ALA A 19 4.78 5.04 -10.39
CA ALA A 19 3.70 5.96 -10.02
C ALA A 19 4.21 7.20 -9.28
N ASP A 20 5.28 7.05 -8.50
CA ASP A 20 5.92 8.13 -7.72
C ASP A 20 6.97 8.93 -8.52
N SER A 21 7.29 8.53 -9.76
CA SER A 21 8.31 9.19 -10.58
C SER A 21 7.69 10.03 -11.71
N PRO A 22 7.70 11.37 -11.64
CA PRO A 22 7.21 12.24 -12.71
C PRO A 22 7.93 11.99 -14.05
N ALA A 23 9.23 11.70 -14.00
CA ALA A 23 10.03 11.39 -15.18
C ALA A 23 9.57 10.07 -15.84
N ALA A 24 9.22 9.05 -15.04
CA ALA A 24 8.67 7.81 -15.56
C ALA A 24 7.27 7.99 -16.15
N LEU A 25 6.42 8.80 -15.51
CA LEU A 25 5.07 9.10 -16.01
C LEU A 25 5.07 9.91 -17.32
N ALA A 26 6.14 10.65 -17.61
CA ALA A 26 6.32 11.33 -18.89
C ALA A 26 6.59 10.34 -20.05
N ASP A 27 7.05 9.13 -19.78
CA ASP A 27 7.17 8.07 -20.78
C ASP A 27 5.83 7.34 -20.96
N HIS A 28 5.21 7.51 -22.13
CA HIS A 28 3.93 6.90 -22.48
C HIS A 28 3.90 5.37 -22.33
N ARG A 29 5.02 4.66 -22.56
CA ARG A 29 5.09 3.20 -22.43
C ARG A 29 5.07 2.80 -20.96
N LEU A 30 5.79 3.51 -20.11
CA LEU A 30 5.80 3.26 -18.67
C LEU A 30 4.46 3.62 -18.04
N ALA A 31 3.86 4.75 -18.43
CA ALA A 31 2.53 5.14 -17.97
C ALA A 31 1.44 4.14 -18.40
N ALA A 32 1.51 3.63 -19.63
CA ALA A 32 0.60 2.59 -20.11
C ALA A 32 0.81 1.26 -19.36
N TRP A 33 2.06 0.86 -19.11
CA TRP A 33 2.39 -0.33 -18.34
C TRP A 33 1.90 -0.24 -16.89
N LEU A 34 2.07 0.91 -16.24
CA LEU A 34 1.56 1.19 -14.90
C LEU A 34 0.04 1.03 -14.87
N THR A 35 -0.66 1.67 -15.82
CA THR A 35 -2.12 1.60 -15.90
C THR A 35 -2.62 0.16 -16.10
N ALA A 36 -2.00 -0.60 -17.00
CA ALA A 36 -2.34 -2.00 -17.23
C ALA A 36 -2.07 -2.87 -16.01
N THR A 37 -0.93 -2.66 -15.34
CA THR A 37 -0.53 -3.39 -14.14
C THR A 37 -1.45 -3.11 -12.96
N ALA A 38 -1.78 -1.84 -12.72
CA ALA A 38 -2.72 -1.46 -11.68
C ALA A 38 -4.12 -2.05 -11.93
N ARG A 39 -4.59 -2.11 -13.19
CA ARG A 39 -5.86 -2.77 -13.53
C ARG A 39 -5.83 -4.26 -13.26
N LEU A 40 -4.74 -4.93 -13.64
CA LEU A 40 -4.57 -6.36 -13.39
C LEU A 40 -4.56 -6.67 -11.89
N LEU A 41 -3.75 -5.94 -11.11
CA LEU A 41 -3.66 -6.14 -9.66
C LEU A 41 -4.97 -5.77 -8.94
N ARG A 42 -5.74 -4.80 -9.45
CA ARG A 42 -7.09 -4.47 -8.96
C ARG A 42 -8.11 -5.57 -9.22
N GLY A 43 -7.99 -6.26 -10.36
CA GLY A 43 -8.86 -7.38 -10.72
C GLY A 43 -8.55 -8.67 -9.97
N ALA A 44 -7.33 -8.81 -9.41
CA ALA A 44 -7.01 -9.89 -8.49
C ALA A 44 -7.80 -9.73 -7.19
N GLY A 45 -8.28 -10.85 -6.61
CA GLY A 45 -8.95 -10.85 -5.31
C GLY A 45 -8.03 -10.41 -4.15
N PRO A 46 -8.57 -10.28 -2.93
CA PRO A 46 -7.78 -9.98 -1.73
C PRO A 46 -6.66 -11.00 -1.51
N ARG A 47 -5.52 -10.54 -1.03
CA ARG A 47 -4.39 -11.40 -0.68
C ARG A 47 -4.60 -12.06 0.69
N PRO A 48 -4.08 -13.29 0.89
CA PRO A 48 -4.12 -13.97 2.20
C PRO A 48 -3.09 -13.41 3.20
N ASP A 49 -2.07 -12.70 2.72
CA ASP A 49 -1.14 -11.94 3.54
C ASP A 49 -1.61 -10.47 3.57
N ASP A 50 -1.68 -9.88 4.75
CA ASP A 50 -2.09 -8.49 4.98
C ASP A 50 -0.91 -7.52 5.02
N SER A 51 0.33 -8.02 5.00
CA SER A 51 1.54 -7.26 5.26
C SER A 51 1.87 -6.19 4.20
N LEU A 52 2.75 -5.26 4.57
CA LEU A 52 3.27 -4.24 3.65
C LEU A 52 4.25 -4.81 2.62
N CYS A 53 5.02 -5.83 2.99
CA CYS A 53 6.11 -6.37 2.19
C CYS A 53 5.62 -7.01 0.88
N HIS A 54 4.61 -7.88 1.00
CA HIS A 54 4.07 -8.64 -0.13
C HIS A 54 2.56 -8.93 -0.02
N GLY A 55 1.88 -8.37 0.99
CA GLY A 55 0.46 -8.57 1.25
C GLY A 55 -0.45 -7.46 0.71
N GLU A 56 -1.69 -7.48 1.19
CA GLU A 56 -2.77 -6.58 0.77
C GLU A 56 -2.46 -5.12 1.12
N ALA A 57 -1.91 -4.83 2.32
CA ALA A 57 -1.57 -3.47 2.70
C ALA A 57 -0.56 -2.81 1.75
N GLY A 58 0.47 -3.56 1.32
CA GLY A 58 1.44 -3.06 0.34
C GLY A 58 0.82 -2.81 -1.04
N LEU A 59 -0.17 -3.63 -1.44
CA LEU A 59 -0.90 -3.43 -2.67
C LEU A 59 -1.84 -2.21 -2.60
N LEU A 60 -2.50 -1.99 -1.46
CA LEU A 60 -3.38 -0.83 -1.24
C LEU A 60 -2.62 0.50 -1.38
N GLU A 61 -1.34 0.54 -1.00
CA GLU A 61 -0.47 1.71 -1.21
C GLU A 61 -0.38 2.10 -2.68
N LEU A 62 -0.08 1.13 -3.55
CA LEU A 62 -0.08 1.34 -5.00
C LEU A 62 -1.45 1.80 -5.49
N LEU A 63 -2.52 1.09 -5.12
CA LEU A 63 -3.86 1.40 -5.63
C LEU A 63 -4.40 2.75 -5.16
N GLY A 64 -3.91 3.24 -4.02
CA GLY A 64 -4.24 4.53 -3.45
C GLY A 64 -3.39 5.68 -3.99
N HIS A 65 -2.35 5.38 -4.78
CA HIS A 65 -1.46 6.39 -5.32
C HIS A 65 -2.19 7.37 -6.25
N GLY A 66 -1.92 8.67 -6.09
CA GLY A 66 -2.61 9.75 -6.81
C GLY A 66 -2.47 9.70 -8.34
N ALA A 67 -1.41 9.06 -8.84
CA ALA A 67 -1.19 8.83 -10.28
C ALA A 67 -2.23 7.88 -10.91
N LEU A 68 -2.96 7.08 -10.12
CA LEU A 68 -3.95 6.12 -10.60
C LEU A 68 -5.39 6.67 -10.49
N ALA A 69 -5.81 7.44 -11.50
CA ALA A 69 -7.16 7.99 -11.56
C ALA A 69 -8.27 6.93 -11.52
N GLY A 70 -9.42 7.27 -10.93
CA GLY A 70 -10.63 6.41 -10.92
C GLY A 70 -10.56 5.20 -9.98
N ALA A 71 -9.51 5.09 -9.17
CA ALA A 71 -9.24 3.94 -8.31
C ALA A 71 -9.99 3.94 -6.96
N ARG A 72 -10.58 5.07 -6.56
CA ARG A 72 -10.96 5.32 -5.16
C ARG A 72 -12.04 4.38 -4.63
N ALA A 73 -13.09 4.11 -5.40
CA ALA A 73 -14.17 3.21 -4.95
C ALA A 73 -13.63 1.78 -4.71
N GLY A 74 -12.80 1.28 -5.63
CA GLY A 74 -12.18 -0.03 -5.47
C GLY A 74 -11.17 -0.09 -4.31
N LEU A 75 -10.41 0.98 -4.09
CA LEU A 75 -9.54 1.11 -2.92
C LEU A 75 -10.35 1.02 -1.63
N VAL A 76 -11.39 1.86 -1.48
CA VAL A 76 -12.25 1.89 -0.29
C VAL A 76 -12.85 0.50 -0.01
N HIS A 77 -13.33 -0.18 -1.05
CA HIS A 77 -13.88 -1.53 -0.91
C HIS A 77 -12.82 -2.53 -0.41
N ARG A 78 -11.62 -2.53 -1.00
CA ARG A 78 -10.53 -3.45 -0.59
C ARG A 78 -9.99 -3.13 0.79
N THR A 79 -9.87 -1.86 1.15
CA THR A 79 -9.51 -1.45 2.52
C THR A 79 -10.56 -1.92 3.53
N GLY A 80 -11.85 -1.80 3.20
CA GLY A 80 -12.93 -2.31 4.05
C GLY A 80 -12.89 -3.84 4.20
N ALA A 81 -12.61 -4.56 3.11
CA ALA A 81 -12.45 -6.01 3.14
C ALA A 81 -11.25 -6.45 4.00
N LEU A 82 -10.12 -5.76 3.89
CA LEU A 82 -8.95 -5.99 4.75
C LEU A 82 -9.30 -5.73 6.22
N LEU A 83 -9.93 -4.61 6.53
CA LEU A 83 -10.33 -4.28 7.91
C LEU A 83 -11.26 -5.35 8.49
N ALA A 84 -12.29 -5.75 7.75
CA ALA A 84 -13.21 -6.79 8.18
C ALA A 84 -12.49 -8.14 8.40
N SER A 85 -11.58 -8.51 7.50
CA SER A 85 -10.77 -9.73 7.65
C SER A 85 -9.94 -9.72 8.92
N VAL A 86 -9.30 -8.59 9.23
CA VAL A 86 -8.51 -8.41 10.46
C VAL A 86 -9.40 -8.47 11.70
N GLU A 87 -10.60 -7.90 11.66
CA GLU A 87 -11.57 -7.92 12.77
C GLU A 87 -12.13 -9.32 13.03
N ASP A 88 -12.46 -10.07 11.98
CA ASP A 88 -13.10 -11.40 12.08
C ASP A 88 -12.10 -12.53 12.35
N GLY A 89 -10.96 -12.51 11.65
CA GLY A 89 -9.98 -13.61 11.64
C GLY A 89 -8.65 -13.29 12.31
N GLY A 90 -8.43 -12.03 12.70
CA GLY A 90 -7.12 -11.54 13.09
C GLY A 90 -6.22 -11.20 11.89
N PRO A 91 -5.13 -10.47 12.13
CA PRO A 91 -4.21 -10.02 11.09
C PRO A 91 -3.35 -11.16 10.52
N GLY A 92 -3.36 -11.32 9.20
CA GLY A 92 -2.52 -12.27 8.48
C GLY A 92 -1.12 -11.72 8.22
N CYS A 93 -0.17 -11.95 9.14
CA CYS A 93 1.22 -11.50 8.95
C CYS A 93 1.91 -12.21 7.76
N GLY A 94 2.91 -11.56 7.17
CA GLY A 94 3.73 -12.07 6.06
C GLY A 94 4.81 -13.07 6.50
N THR A 95 4.56 -13.84 7.57
CA THR A 95 5.41 -14.93 8.04
C THR A 95 4.83 -16.27 7.60
N PRO A 96 5.62 -17.35 7.58
CA PRO A 96 5.05 -18.69 7.55
C PRO A 96 3.94 -18.84 8.60
N ASP A 97 2.84 -19.48 8.21
CA ASP A 97 1.65 -19.70 9.05
C ASP A 97 1.01 -18.43 9.66
N HIS A 98 1.32 -17.24 9.12
CA HIS A 98 0.75 -15.96 9.53
C HIS A 98 0.93 -15.59 11.01
N VAL A 99 1.97 -16.13 11.65
CA VAL A 99 2.29 -15.86 13.07
C VAL A 99 2.40 -14.35 13.38
N PRO A 100 1.59 -13.83 14.33
CA PRO A 100 1.65 -12.44 14.76
C PRO A 100 3.01 -12.02 15.33
N HIS A 101 3.54 -10.88 14.87
CA HIS A 101 4.73 -10.24 15.44
C HIS A 101 4.70 -8.73 15.17
N ALA A 102 5.41 -7.94 15.98
CA ALA A 102 5.37 -6.47 15.94
C ALA A 102 6.17 -5.82 14.78
N GLY A 103 6.47 -6.55 13.70
CA GLY A 103 7.29 -6.07 12.59
C GLY A 103 6.58 -5.05 11.69
N LEU A 104 7.35 -4.16 11.07
CA LEU A 104 6.82 -3.17 10.12
C LEU A 104 6.50 -3.77 8.75
N LEU A 105 7.41 -4.54 8.14
CA LEU A 105 7.21 -4.99 6.76
C LEU A 105 6.27 -6.20 6.69
N THR A 106 6.42 -7.14 7.62
CA THR A 106 5.73 -8.43 7.61
C THR A 106 4.74 -8.60 8.76
N GLY A 107 4.63 -7.61 9.65
CA GLY A 107 3.97 -7.78 10.95
C GLY A 107 2.86 -6.76 11.23
N LEU A 108 2.38 -6.80 12.47
CA LEU A 108 1.24 -6.02 12.97
C LEU A 108 1.40 -4.51 12.80
N ALA A 109 2.62 -3.99 13.01
CA ALA A 109 2.88 -2.56 12.87
C ALA A 109 2.67 -2.10 11.41
N GLY A 110 3.02 -2.94 10.44
CA GLY A 110 2.77 -2.69 9.02
C GLY A 110 1.32 -2.71 8.65
N ILE A 111 0.58 -3.72 9.13
CA ILE A 111 -0.84 -3.88 8.83
C ILE A 111 -1.62 -2.68 9.39
N GLY A 112 -1.36 -2.29 10.64
CA GLY A 112 -1.94 -1.11 11.24
C GLY A 112 -1.58 0.18 10.50
N HIS A 113 -0.30 0.34 10.12
CA HIS A 113 0.14 1.48 9.32
C HIS A 113 -0.58 1.56 7.96
N GLY A 114 -0.69 0.44 7.25
CA GLY A 114 -1.37 0.36 5.95
C GLY A 114 -2.85 0.72 6.03
N LEU A 115 -3.56 0.23 7.05
CA LEU A 115 -4.96 0.59 7.30
C LEU A 115 -5.13 2.09 7.60
N LEU A 116 -4.27 2.65 8.47
CA LEU A 116 -4.28 4.08 8.77
C LEU A 116 -4.00 4.91 7.51
N ARG A 117 -3.04 4.51 6.69
CA ARG A 117 -2.70 5.21 5.45
C ARG A 117 -3.82 5.13 4.42
N ALA A 118 -4.46 3.98 4.26
CA ALA A 118 -5.60 3.85 3.36
C ALA A 118 -6.79 4.75 3.76
N GLY A 119 -7.01 4.93 5.07
CA GLY A 119 -8.05 5.83 5.59
C GLY A 119 -7.67 7.31 5.56
N PHE A 120 -6.39 7.64 5.76
CA PHE A 120 -5.89 9.01 5.94
C PHE A 120 -4.60 9.28 5.15
N PRO A 121 -4.63 9.18 3.80
CA PRO A 121 -3.43 9.27 2.97
C PRO A 121 -2.71 10.62 3.04
N ASP A 122 -3.41 11.69 3.40
CA ASP A 122 -2.83 13.04 3.55
C ASP A 122 -2.15 13.26 4.91
N ARG A 123 -2.35 12.34 5.87
CA ARG A 123 -1.86 12.46 7.26
C ARG A 123 -0.82 11.41 7.62
N VAL A 124 -0.89 10.25 6.99
CA VAL A 124 -0.02 9.12 7.28
C VAL A 124 0.94 8.96 6.09
N PRO A 125 2.25 9.15 6.26
CA PRO A 125 3.22 9.11 5.17
C PRO A 125 3.37 7.70 4.60
N SER A 126 3.77 7.58 3.34
CA SER A 126 4.10 6.30 2.74
C SER A 126 5.46 5.80 3.21
N VAL A 127 5.48 4.78 4.06
CA VAL A 127 6.75 4.11 4.43
C VAL A 127 7.36 3.31 3.27
N LEU A 128 6.56 2.91 2.28
CA LEU A 128 7.02 2.15 1.11
C LEU A 128 7.66 3.04 0.03
N LEU A 129 7.36 4.34 0.04
CA LEU A 129 8.04 5.37 -0.76
C LEU A 129 9.09 6.14 0.04
N LEU A 130 9.29 5.80 1.32
CA LEU A 130 10.21 6.49 2.24
C LEU A 130 9.85 7.97 2.42
N ASP A 131 8.56 8.30 2.42
CA ASP A 131 8.07 9.64 2.72
C ASP A 131 8.50 10.04 4.14
N LEU A 132 8.96 11.29 4.27
CA LEU A 132 9.19 11.88 5.57
C LEU A 132 7.85 12.33 6.17
N PRO A 133 7.64 12.14 7.49
CA PRO A 133 6.49 12.73 8.16
C PRO A 133 6.55 14.25 7.95
N THR A 134 5.44 14.84 7.52
CA THR A 134 5.33 16.30 7.49
C THR A 134 5.30 16.79 8.94
N LEU A 135 6.45 17.25 9.44
CA LEU A 135 6.50 17.96 10.70
C LEU A 135 5.75 19.28 10.50
N THR A 136 4.49 19.32 10.91
CA THR A 136 3.82 20.61 11.14
C THR A 136 4.65 21.32 12.19
N ALA A 137 5.28 22.44 11.83
CA ALA A 137 5.98 23.29 12.79
C ALA A 137 5.03 23.55 13.96
N ALA A 138 5.49 23.25 15.18
CA ALA A 138 4.71 23.59 16.37
C ALA A 138 4.39 25.09 16.33
N PRO A 139 3.17 25.52 16.70
CA PRO A 139 2.87 26.93 16.77
C PRO A 139 3.85 27.60 17.73
N ASP A 140 4.53 28.64 17.26
CA ASP A 140 5.47 29.43 18.06
C ASP A 140 4.74 29.92 19.32
N HIS A 141 4.99 29.28 20.47
CA HIS A 141 4.64 29.85 21.75
C HIS A 141 5.70 30.88 22.10
N HIS A 142 5.46 32.11 21.66
CA HIS A 142 6.19 33.27 22.16
C HIS A 142 5.64 33.60 23.56
N PRO A 143 6.49 33.59 24.62
CA PRO A 143 6.08 34.08 25.94
C PRO A 143 5.86 35.59 25.96
#